data_AF-A0A3D5ECC2-F1
#
_entry.id   AF-A0A3D5ECC2-F1
#
_cell.length_a   1.000
_cell.length_b   1.000
_cell.length_c   1.000
_cell.angle_alpha   90.00
_cell.angle_beta   90.00
_cell.angle_gamma   90.00
#
_symmetry.space_group_name_H-M   'P 1'
#
loop_
_entity.id
_entity.type
_entity.pdbx_description
1 polymer ?
#
loop_
_entity_poly.entity_id
_entity_poly.type
_entity_poly.pdbx_seq_one_letter_code
_entity_poly.pdbx_strand_id
1 'polypeptide(L)'
;MINQPPKIVIVGGGAGGLELATQLGHKLGKKRQAEILLIDKNRSHIWKPLLHEVATGSIDADLDGVVYSAHAAKHHYNFQLGSFCHLDQ
;
A
#
# COMPACT_ATOMS: atom_id res chain seq x y z
N MET A 1 29.69 12.95 -4.20
CA MET A 1 28.43 12.53 -4.85
C MET A 1 27.46 12.12 -3.75
N ILE A 2 26.31 12.77 -3.66
CA ILE A 2 25.29 12.42 -2.65
C ILE A 2 24.60 11.15 -3.17
N ASN A 3 24.88 10.01 -2.56
CA ASN A 3 24.26 8.76 -2.98
C ASN A 3 22.78 8.81 -2.55
N GLN A 4 21.87 9.05 -3.49
CA GLN A 4 20.45 9.04 -3.17
C GLN A 4 20.02 7.60 -2.85
N PRO A 5 19.19 7.40 -1.81
CA PRO A 5 18.70 6.07 -1.50
C PRO A 5 17.90 5.53 -2.70
N PRO A 6 18.08 4.25 -3.06
CA PRO A 6 17.32 3.63 -4.14
C PRO A 6 15.81 3.76 -3.89
N LYS A 7 15.06 4.02 -4.96
CA LYS A 7 13.60 4.09 -4.91
C LYS A 7 12.99 2.77 -5.35
N ILE A 8 12.14 2.19 -4.50
CA ILE A 8 11.42 0.95 -4.75
C ILE A 8 9.95 1.28 -4.91
N VAL A 9 9.41 1.06 -6.11
CA VAL A 9 8.01 1.31 -6.44
C VAL A 9 7.26 -0.02 -6.48
N ILE A 10 6.18 -0.11 -5.72
CA ILE A 10 5.27 -1.25 -5.64
C ILE A 10 3.97 -0.82 -6.29
N VAL A 11 3.54 -1.53 -7.33
CA VAL A 11 2.30 -1.25 -8.05
C VAL A 11 1.25 -2.30 -7.68
N GLY A 12 0.17 -1.86 -7.05
CA GLY A 12 -0.91 -2.68 -6.53
C GLY A 12 -0.79 -2.96 -5.03
N GLY A 13 -1.77 -2.50 -4.25
CA GLY A 13 -1.89 -2.65 -2.79
C GLY A 13 -2.75 -3.83 -2.35
N GLY A 14 -2.86 -4.89 -3.15
CA GLY A 14 -3.48 -6.15 -2.72
C GLY A 14 -2.78 -6.76 -1.49
N ALA A 15 -3.23 -7.92 -1.01
CA ALA A 15 -2.65 -8.57 0.18
C ALA A 15 -1.12 -8.67 0.11
N GLY A 16 -0.57 -9.16 -1.01
CA GLY A 16 0.88 -9.27 -1.20
C GLY A 16 1.59 -7.92 -1.37
N GLY A 17 0.97 -6.95 -2.02
CA GLY A 17 1.58 -5.62 -2.24
C GLY A 17 1.68 -4.81 -0.95
N LEU A 18 0.62 -4.85 -0.13
CA LEU A 18 0.60 -4.23 1.18
C LEU A 18 1.59 -4.90 2.14
N GLU A 19 1.65 -6.23 2.15
CA GLU A 19 2.62 -6.98 2.95
C GLU A 19 4.06 -6.64 2.54
N LEU A 20 4.35 -6.62 1.24
CA LEU A 20 5.67 -6.28 0.71
C LEU A 20 6.08 -4.85 1.09
N ALA A 21 5.18 -3.88 0.93
CA ALA A 21 5.43 -2.48 1.30
C ALA A 21 5.75 -2.36 2.80
N THR A 22 5.06 -3.13 3.63
CA THR A 22 5.27 -3.17 5.08
C THR A 22 6.64 -3.73 5.44
N GLN A 23 7.00 -4.88 4.89
CA GLN A 23 8.28 -5.54 5.17
C GLN A 23 9.46 -4.66 4.71
N LEU A 24 9.38 -4.10 3.49
CA LEU A 24 10.42 -3.21 2.95
C LEU A 24 10.49 -1.88 3.71
N GLY A 25 9.36 -1.32 4.12
CA GLY A 25 9.31 -0.12 4.95
C GLY A 25 10.02 -0.35 6.29
N HIS A 26 9.78 -1.47 6.97
CA HIS A 26 10.48 -1.81 8.22
C HIS A 26 11.97 -2.09 8.02
N LYS A 27 12.34 -2.80 6.95
CA LYS A 27 13.71 -3.24 6.69
C LYS A 27 14.61 -2.12 6.19
N LEU A 28 14.12 -1.32 5.25
CA LEU A 28 14.90 -0.34 4.48
C LEU A 28 14.41 1.09 4.68
N GLY A 29 13.09 1.32 4.61
CA GLY A 29 12.47 2.65 4.71
C GLY A 29 12.77 3.33 6.06
N LYS A 30 12.57 2.60 7.16
CA LYS A 30 12.87 3.05 8.52
C LYS A 30 14.33 3.47 8.70
N LYS A 31 15.25 2.77 8.04
CA LYS A 31 16.70 3.06 8.09
C LYS A 31 17.15 4.09 7.06
N ARG A 32 16.21 4.65 6.27
CA ARG A 32 16.49 5.56 5.15
C ARG A 32 17.47 4.98 4.12
N GLN A 33 17.46 3.66 3.98
CA GLN A 33 18.29 2.93 3.01
C GLN A 33 17.61 2.80 1.65
N ALA A 34 16.29 2.99 1.59
CA ALA A 34 15.52 3.04 0.36
C ALA A 34 14.26 3.92 0.56
N GLU A 35 13.79 4.55 -0.50
CA GLU A 35 12.46 5.17 -0.55
C GLU A 35 11.45 4.15 -1.06
N ILE A 36 10.46 3.78 -0.24
CA ILE A 36 9.44 2.79 -0.59
C ILE A 36 8.15 3.52 -0.97
N LEU A 37 7.63 3.27 -2.18
CA LEU A 37 6.39 3.86 -2.68
C LEU A 37 5.39 2.77 -3.08
N LEU A 38 4.21 2.78 -2.49
CA LEU A 38 3.08 1.95 -2.89
C LEU A 38 2.11 2.79 -3.75
N ILE A 39 1.78 2.30 -4.95
CA ILE A 39 0.79 2.89 -5.84
C ILE A 39 -0.39 1.93 -5.97
N ASP A 40 -1.60 2.40 -5.65
CA ASP A 40 -2.83 1.65 -5.95
C ASP A 40 -3.92 2.59 -6.48
N LYS A 41 -4.83 2.04 -7.29
CA LYS A 41 -5.98 2.79 -7.82
C LYS A 41 -7.05 3.08 -6.76
N ASN A 42 -7.05 2.31 -5.67
CA ASN A 42 -7.95 2.44 -4.53
C ASN A 42 -7.22 3.07 -3.34
N ARG A 43 -7.97 3.78 -2.48
CA ARG A 43 -7.44 4.41 -1.26
C ARG A 43 -7.32 3.45 -0.08
N SER A 44 -8.01 2.33 -0.15
CA SER A 44 -8.06 1.32 0.90
C SER A 44 -7.96 -0.09 0.33
N HIS A 45 -7.31 -0.97 1.10
CA HIS A 45 -7.41 -2.40 0.87
C HIS A 45 -8.70 -2.91 1.52
N ILE A 46 -9.68 -3.33 0.71
CA ILE A 46 -10.85 -4.03 1.20
C ILE A 46 -10.51 -5.52 1.27
N TRP A 47 -10.52 -6.09 2.47
CA TRP A 47 -10.44 -7.53 2.66
C TRP A 47 -11.69 -8.19 2.07
N LYS A 48 -11.51 -8.92 0.97
CA LYS A 48 -12.60 -9.61 0.23
C LYS A 48 -13.13 -10.95 0.83
N PRO A 49 -12.89 -11.38 2.09
CA PRO A 49 -13.65 -12.50 2.64
C PRO A 49 -15.14 -12.21 2.93
N LEU A 50 -15.59 -10.94 3.00
CA LEU A 50 -16.90 -10.56 3.54
C LEU A 50 -17.96 -10.15 2.49
N LEU A 51 -17.81 -10.56 1.23
CA LEU A 51 -18.77 -10.20 0.17
C LEU A 51 -20.19 -10.75 0.42
N HIS A 52 -20.34 -11.83 1.21
CA HIS A 52 -21.64 -12.38 1.57
C HIS A 52 -22.28 -11.67 2.78
N GLU A 53 -21.49 -11.09 3.70
CA GLU A 53 -22.03 -10.33 4.84
C GLU A 53 -22.39 -8.88 4.49
N VAL A 54 -21.75 -8.30 3.48
CA VAL A 54 -22.15 -7.00 2.91
C VAL A 54 -23.49 -7.11 2.16
N ALA A 55 -23.76 -8.25 1.52
CA ALA A 55 -25.01 -8.49 0.78
C ALA A 55 -26.25 -8.68 1.69
N THR A 56 -26.04 -9.06 2.97
CA THR A 56 -27.13 -9.25 3.95
C THR A 56 -27.46 -7.99 4.75
N GLY A 57 -26.76 -6.87 4.52
CA GLY A 57 -27.06 -5.57 5.13
C GLY A 57 -26.68 -5.43 6.61
N SER A 58 -25.82 -6.33 7.12
CA SER A 58 -25.49 -6.39 8.55
C SER A 58 -24.18 -5.70 8.95
N ILE A 59 -23.40 -5.16 8.00
CA ILE A 59 -22.09 -4.57 8.27
C ILE A 59 -21.93 -3.27 7.48
N ASP A 60 -21.68 -2.17 8.20
CA ASP A 60 -21.28 -0.90 7.60
C ASP A 60 -20.04 -1.11 6.73
N ALA A 61 -20.16 -0.78 5.44
CA ALA A 61 -19.09 -0.90 4.45
C ALA A 61 -17.84 -0.03 4.77
N ASP A 62 -17.87 0.72 5.87
CA ASP A 62 -16.83 1.61 6.36
C ASP A 62 -15.85 0.93 7.35
N LEU A 63 -16.10 -0.32 7.79
CA LEU A 63 -15.40 -0.86 8.96
C LEU A 63 -14.07 -1.61 8.73
N ASP A 64 -13.80 -2.20 7.56
CA ASP A 64 -12.66 -3.14 7.41
C ASP A 64 -11.70 -2.83 6.23
N GLY A 65 -11.63 -1.56 5.84
CA GLY A 65 -10.66 -1.08 4.85
C GLY A 65 -9.35 -0.65 5.48
N VAL A 66 -8.20 -1.23 5.09
CA VAL A 66 -6.90 -0.65 5.48
C VAL A 66 -6.66 0.60 4.64
N VAL A 67 -6.74 1.78 5.24
CA VAL A 67 -6.41 3.05 4.58
C VAL A 67 -4.90 3.11 4.33
N TYR A 68 -4.48 3.11 3.07
CA TYR A 68 -3.06 2.97 2.72
C TYR A 68 -2.21 4.14 3.24
N SER A 69 -2.72 5.37 3.28
CA SER A 69 -1.96 6.52 3.78
C SER A 69 -1.65 6.41 5.28
N ALA A 70 -2.63 6.02 6.09
CA ALA A 70 -2.44 5.79 7.52
C ALA A 70 -1.49 4.62 7.78
N HIS A 71 -1.64 3.53 7.02
CA HIS A 71 -0.75 2.39 7.08
C HIS A 71 0.68 2.75 6.66
N ALA A 72 0.86 3.52 5.59
CA ALA A 72 2.15 3.99 5.10
C ALA A 72 2.92 4.77 6.16
N ALA A 73 2.25 5.72 6.81
CA ALA A 73 2.83 6.53 7.89
C ALA A 73 3.32 5.65 9.07
N LYS A 74 2.55 4.62 9.43
CA LYS A 74 2.90 3.69 10.51
C LYS A 74 4.06 2.75 10.15
N HIS A 75 4.19 2.40 8.87
CA HIS A 75 5.09 1.34 8.41
C HIS A 75 6.29 1.83 7.57
N HIS A 76 6.57 3.14 7.61
CA HIS A 76 7.76 3.76 7.00
C HIS A 76 7.86 3.58 5.47
N TYR A 77 6.73 3.67 4.77
CA TYR A 77 6.67 3.79 3.32
C TYR A 77 5.75 4.96 2.92
N ASN A 78 5.71 5.31 1.63
CA ASN A 78 4.81 6.33 1.08
C ASN A 78 3.71 5.69 0.25
N PHE A 79 2.50 6.24 0.29
CA PHE A 79 1.40 5.82 -0.57
C PHE A 79 1.04 6.93 -1.57
N GLN A 80 0.80 6.55 -2.81
CA GLN A 80 0.28 7.43 -3.84
C GLN A 80 -0.94 6.78 -4.51
N LEU A 81 -2.05 7.52 -4.55
CA LEU A 81 -3.22 7.11 -5.32
C LEU A 81 -2.91 7.28 -6.82
N GLY A 82 -3.06 6.20 -7.58
CA GLY A 82 -2.79 6.23 -9.01
C GLY A 82 -3.06 4.90 -9.69
N SER A 83 -3.42 4.96 -10.98
CA SER A 83 -3.49 3.77 -11.82
C SER A 83 -2.22 3.69 -12.66
N PHE A 84 -1.56 2.54 -12.61
CA PHE A 84 -0.42 2.27 -13.48
C PHE A 84 -0.92 2.02 -14.91
N CYS A 85 -0.41 2.80 -15.86
CA CYS A 85 -0.85 2.78 -17.26
C CYS A 85 0.24 2.33 -18.23
N HIS A 86 1.51 2.62 -17.93
CA HIS A 86 2.61 2.41 -18.87
C HIS A 86 3.95 2.33 -18.12
N LEU A 87 4.90 1.60 -18.71
CA LEU A 87 6.30 1.55 -18.32
C LEU A 87 7.16 1.78 -19.56
N ASP A 88 8.01 2.79 -19.50
CA ASP A 88 9.06 3.05 -20.48
C ASP A 88 10.34 2.37 -19.98
N GLN A 89 10.95 1.50 -20.79
CA GLN A 89 12.08 0.64 -20.41
C GLN A 89 13.28 0.84 -21.31
#